data_AF-A0A1I0BTV4-F1
#
_entry.id   AF-A0A1I0BTV4-F1
#
_cell.length_a   1.000
_cell.length_b   1.000
_cell.length_c   1.000
_cell.angle_alpha   90.00
_cell.angle_beta   90.00
_cell.angle_gamma   90.00
#
_symmetry.space_group_name_H-M   'P 1'
#
loop_
_entity.id
_entity.type
_entity.pdbx_description
1 polymer ?
#
loop_
_entity_poly.entity_id
_entity_poly.type
_entity_poly.pdbx_seq_one_letter_code
_entity_poly.pdbx_strand_id
1 'polypeptide(L)'
;MLKRALLSIFLNAVALIAVAQLFDAFHLDGFGAALLASFILGILNVLLKPILIILTLPITVVSLGLFLFVINAITLMITQALMGSTFVIEGFGTAIIAAIVISILNLLLNQLMKDTMKT
;
A
#
# COMPACT_ATOMS: atom_id res chain seq x y z
N MET A 1 9.98 9.26 -16.82
CA MET A 1 8.73 9.16 -16.04
C MET A 1 8.19 7.72 -15.97
N LEU A 2 8.05 7.01 -17.09
CA LEU A 2 7.52 5.63 -17.12
C LEU A 2 8.37 4.59 -16.35
N LYS A 3 9.70 4.65 -16.46
CA LYS A 3 10.63 3.76 -15.73
C LYS A 3 10.46 3.82 -14.20
N ARG A 4 10.13 5.01 -13.68
CA ARG A 4 9.96 5.26 -12.25
C ARG A 4 8.62 4.73 -11.73
N ALA A 5 7.57 4.80 -12.55
CA ALA A 5 6.27 4.20 -12.25
C ALA A 5 6.34 2.67 -12.22
N LEU A 6 6.98 2.05 -13.22
CA LEU A 6 7.16 0.59 -13.27
C LEU A 6 7.97 0.06 -12.08
N LEU A 7 9.08 0.74 -11.71
CA LEU A 7 9.81 0.37 -10.49
C LEU A 7 8.94 0.55 -9.24
N SER A 8 8.17 1.63 -9.12
CA SER A 8 7.30 1.83 -7.95
C SER A 8 6.22 0.74 -7.82
N ILE A 9 5.69 0.24 -8.93
CA ILE A 9 4.72 -0.87 -8.93
C ILE A 9 5.39 -2.16 -8.47
N PHE A 10 6.59 -2.47 -9.00
CA PHE A 10 7.36 -3.63 -8.58
C PHE A 10 7.74 -3.57 -7.09
N LEU A 11 8.17 -2.41 -6.60
CA LEU A 11 8.52 -2.19 -5.20
C LEU A 11 7.31 -2.32 -4.27
N ASN A 12 6.15 -1.79 -4.67
CA ASN A 12 4.90 -1.99 -3.92
C ASN A 12 4.48 -3.48 -3.89
N ALA A 13 4.67 -4.22 -4.99
CA ALA A 13 4.39 -5.65 -5.04
C ALA A 13 5.32 -6.43 -4.09
N VAL A 14 6.62 -6.11 -4.08
CA VAL A 14 7.58 -6.71 -3.13
C VAL A 14 7.21 -6.38 -1.68
N ALA A 15 6.82 -5.13 -1.40
CA ALA A 15 6.38 -4.73 -0.06
C ALA A 15 5.12 -5.48 0.39
N LEU A 16 4.14 -5.66 -0.49
CA LEU A 16 2.94 -6.45 -0.23
C LEU A 16 3.26 -7.91 0.07
N ILE A 17 4.14 -8.52 -0.71
CA ILE A 17 4.58 -9.91 -0.48
C ILE A 17 5.30 -10.03 0.86
N ALA A 18 6.20 -9.08 1.18
CA ALA A 18 6.91 -9.07 2.46
C ALA A 18 5.95 -8.95 3.65
N VAL A 19 4.92 -8.10 3.55
CA VAL A 19 3.88 -7.95 4.59
C VAL A 19 3.05 -9.22 4.74
N ALA A 20 2.67 -9.86 3.64
CA ALA A 20 1.94 -11.13 3.67
C ALA A 20 2.73 -12.29 4.26
N GLN A 21 4.06 -12.26 4.16
CA GLN A 21 4.93 -13.25 4.82
C GLN A 21 5.20 -12.91 6.28
N LEU A 22 5.03 -11.65 6.69
CA LEU A 22 5.32 -11.17 8.04
C LEU A 22 4.11 -11.26 8.99
N PHE A 23 2.89 -11.29 8.44
CA PHE A 23 1.67 -11.31 9.24
C PHE A 23 0.73 -12.41 8.77
N ASP A 24 0.49 -13.41 9.63
CA ASP A 24 -0.52 -14.45 9.40
C ASP A 24 -1.93 -13.85 9.24
N ALA A 25 -2.20 -12.69 9.84
CA ALA A 25 -3.46 -11.94 9.69
C ALA A 25 -3.66 -11.27 8.31
N PHE A 26 -2.70 -11.44 7.38
CA PHE A 26 -2.71 -10.90 6.02
C PHE A 26 -2.53 -12.03 5.01
N HIS A 27 -3.63 -12.58 4.52
CA HIS A 27 -3.65 -13.71 3.60
C HIS A 27 -3.68 -13.25 2.14
N LEU A 28 -2.75 -13.77 1.34
CA LEU A 28 -2.72 -13.63 -0.12
C LEU A 28 -2.63 -15.03 -0.75
N ASP A 29 -3.53 -15.33 -1.68
CA ASP A 29 -3.55 -16.60 -2.43
C ASP A 29 -2.45 -16.64 -3.51
N GLY A 30 -1.20 -16.64 -3.06
CA GLY A 30 -0.01 -16.78 -3.90
C GLY A 30 0.33 -15.55 -4.75
N PHE A 31 1.22 -15.76 -5.73
CA PHE A 31 1.81 -14.68 -6.53
C PHE A 31 0.79 -13.98 -7.45
N GLY A 32 -0.18 -14.71 -8.01
CA GLY A 32 -1.23 -14.13 -8.84
C GLY A 32 -2.13 -13.15 -8.08
N ALA A 33 -2.48 -13.50 -6.84
CA ALA A 33 -3.20 -12.61 -5.93
C ALA A 33 -2.38 -11.34 -5.64
N ALA A 34 -1.09 -11.47 -5.35
CA ALA A 34 -0.22 -10.33 -5.07
C ALA A 34 -0.14 -9.34 -6.27
N LEU A 35 -0.03 -9.87 -7.50
CA LEU A 35 -0.04 -9.04 -8.71
C LEU A 35 -1.37 -8.30 -8.87
N LEU A 36 -2.51 -8.99 -8.76
CA LEU A 36 -3.83 -8.37 -8.85
C LEU A 36 -4.05 -7.33 -7.75
N ALA A 37 -3.66 -7.63 -6.51
CA ALA A 37 -3.74 -6.70 -5.39
C ALA A 37 -2.92 -5.44 -5.66
N SER A 38 -1.68 -5.59 -6.12
CA SER A 38 -0.81 -4.45 -6.44
C SER A 38 -1.37 -3.59 -7.59
N PHE A 39 -2.03 -4.22 -8.57
CA PHE A 39 -2.67 -3.53 -9.68
C PHE A 39 -3.88 -2.72 -9.21
N ILE A 40 -4.78 -3.35 -8.43
CA ILE A 40 -5.96 -2.69 -7.86
C ILE A 40 -5.51 -1.53 -6.95
N LEU A 41 -4.56 -1.77 -6.04
CA LEU A 41 -4.00 -0.73 -5.18
C LEU A 41 -3.40 0.43 -5.98
N GLY A 42 -2.72 0.14 -7.09
CA GLY A 42 -2.20 1.15 -8.01
C GLY A 42 -3.31 2.05 -8.54
N ILE A 43 -4.43 1.47 -8.99
CA ILE A 43 -5.60 2.22 -9.46
C ILE A 43 -6.23 3.04 -8.33
N LEU A 44 -6.45 2.44 -7.15
CA LEU A 44 -7.04 3.14 -6.00
C LEU A 44 -6.15 4.30 -5.53
N ASN A 45 -4.83 4.16 -5.61
CA ASN A 45 -3.88 5.22 -5.27
C ASN A 45 -3.93 6.41 -6.23
N VAL A 46 -4.29 6.20 -7.49
CA VAL A 46 -4.44 7.28 -8.48
C VAL A 46 -5.82 7.93 -8.38
N LEU A 47 -6.87 7.14 -8.15
CA LEU A 47 -8.25 7.63 -8.18
C LEU A 47 -8.79 8.02 -6.81
N LEU A 48 -8.77 7.10 -5.84
CA LEU A 48 -9.42 7.28 -4.55
C LEU A 48 -8.55 8.07 -3.56
N LYS A 49 -7.26 7.76 -3.50
CA LYS A 49 -6.37 8.37 -2.50
C LYS A 49 -6.34 9.90 -2.54
N PRO A 50 -6.30 10.59 -3.70
CA PRO A 50 -6.38 12.04 -3.75
C PRO A 50 -7.69 12.59 -3.16
N ILE A 51 -8.81 11.93 -3.47
CA ILE A 51 -10.14 12.30 -2.96
C ILE A 51 -10.17 12.14 -1.44
N LEU A 52 -9.70 10.98 -0.93
CA LEU A 52 -9.63 10.71 0.51
C LEU A 52 -8.75 11.74 1.23
N ILE A 53 -7.60 12.11 0.67
CA ILE A 53 -6.70 13.13 1.26
C ILE A 53 -7.39 14.49 1.33
N ILE A 54 -8.10 14.91 0.29
CA ILE A 54 -8.82 16.20 0.29
C ILE A 54 -9.91 16.21 1.36
N LEU A 55 -10.71 15.14 1.44
CA LEU A 55 -11.78 15.01 2.43
C LEU A 55 -11.24 14.95 3.86
N THR A 56 -10.07 14.34 4.04
CA THR A 56 -9.45 14.14 5.36
C THR A 56 -8.38 15.17 5.67
N LEU A 57 -8.22 16.20 4.84
CA LEU A 57 -7.16 17.20 4.94
C LEU A 57 -7.12 17.88 6.32
N PRO A 58 -8.23 18.33 6.93
CA PRO A 58 -8.19 18.99 8.24
C PRO A 58 -7.63 18.06 9.32
N ILE A 59 -8.11 16.82 9.35
CA ILE A 59 -7.68 15.79 10.31
C ILE A 59 -6.24 15.37 10.02
N THR A 60 -5.86 15.27 8.75
CA THR A 60 -4.50 14.94 8.31
C THR A 60 -3.52 16.00 8.77
N VAL A 61 -3.88 17.29 8.67
CA VAL A 61 -3.05 18.40 9.16
C VAL A 61 -2.97 18.40 10.69
N VAL A 62 -4.09 18.25 11.39
CA VAL A 62 -4.13 18.21 12.87
C VAL A 62 -3.32 17.02 13.42
N SER A 63 -3.35 15.88 12.73
CA SER A 63 -2.59 14.69 13.09
C SER A 63 -1.15 14.69 12.56
N LEU A 64 -0.67 15.80 11.98
CA LEU A 64 0.68 15.92 11.41
C LEU A 64 1.01 14.84 10.35
N GLY A 65 0.01 14.38 9.61
CA GLY A 65 0.15 13.35 8.60
C GLY A 65 -0.04 11.91 9.08
N LEU A 66 -0.25 11.67 10.39
CA LEU A 66 -0.55 10.31 10.89
C LEU A 66 -1.81 9.73 10.26
N PHE A 67 -2.79 10.56 9.91
CA PHE A 67 -4.01 10.09 9.23
C PHE A 67 -3.74 9.52 7.83
N LEU A 68 -2.58 9.78 7.22
CA LEU A 68 -2.21 9.15 5.94
C LEU A 68 -2.10 7.62 6.05
N PHE A 69 -1.70 7.09 7.20
CA PHE A 69 -1.70 5.64 7.44
C PHE A 69 -3.11 5.07 7.45
N VAL A 70 -4.08 5.82 8.00
CA VAL A 70 -5.51 5.47 8.00
C VAL A 70 -6.02 5.44 6.56
N ILE A 71 -5.68 6.43 5.73
CA ILE A 71 -6.04 6.44 4.31
C ILE A 71 -5.46 5.22 3.57
N ASN A 72 -4.18 4.90 3.81
CA ASN A 72 -3.55 3.72 3.22
C ASN A 72 -4.24 2.42 3.68
N ALA A 73 -4.61 2.31 4.95
CA ALA A 73 -5.37 1.17 5.48
C ALA A 73 -6.75 1.05 4.84
N ILE A 74 -7.46 2.17 4.65
CA ILE A 74 -8.73 2.22 3.94
C ILE A 74 -8.56 1.71 2.49
N THR A 75 -7.52 2.13 1.78
CA THR A 75 -7.27 1.64 0.41
C THR A 75 -6.95 0.14 0.35
N LEU A 76 -6.28 -0.40 1.37
CA LEU A 76 -6.04 -1.84 1.50
C LEU A 76 -7.34 -2.61 1.74
N MET A 77 -8.20 -2.11 2.64
CA MET A 77 -9.51 -2.71 2.88
C MET A 77 -10.42 -2.67 1.65
N ILE A 78 -10.39 -1.57 0.88
CA ILE A 78 -11.14 -1.50 -0.38
C ILE A 78 -10.59 -2.53 -1.37
N THR A 79 -9.27 -2.69 -1.45
CA THR A 79 -8.65 -3.72 -2.29
C THR A 79 -9.09 -5.12 -1.89
N GLN A 80 -9.08 -5.44 -0.59
CA GLN A 80 -9.63 -6.69 -0.06
C GLN A 80 -11.09 -6.87 -0.47
N ALA A 81 -11.92 -5.84 -0.31
CA ALA A 81 -13.34 -5.91 -0.66
C ALA A 81 -13.56 -6.20 -2.15
N LEU A 82 -12.67 -5.69 -3.02
CA LEU A 82 -12.71 -5.96 -4.46
C LEU A 82 -12.17 -7.35 -4.84
N MET A 83 -11.29 -7.93 -4.03
CA MET A 83 -10.64 -9.22 -4.30
C MET A 83 -11.32 -10.43 -3.64
N GLY A 84 -12.16 -10.19 -2.63
CA GLY A 84 -12.89 -11.24 -1.92
C GLY A 84 -11.96 -12.18 -1.16
N SER A 85 -12.12 -13.49 -1.36
CA SER A 85 -11.36 -14.53 -0.65
C SER A 85 -9.88 -14.58 -1.01
N THR A 86 -9.50 -14.01 -2.16
CA THR A 86 -8.14 -14.06 -2.69
C THR A 86 -7.15 -13.14 -1.94
N PHE A 87 -7.68 -12.16 -1.20
CA PHE A 87 -6.90 -11.22 -0.39
C PHE A 87 -7.68 -10.82 0.86
N VAL A 88 -7.23 -11.28 2.02
CA VAL A 88 -7.94 -11.11 3.30
C VAL A 88 -7.04 -10.46 4.34
N ILE A 89 -7.54 -9.38 4.96
CA ILE A 89 -6.95 -8.71 6.11
C ILE A 89 -7.90 -8.87 7.29
N GLU A 90 -7.40 -9.44 8.38
CA GLU A 90 -8.19 -9.68 9.59
C GLU A 90 -8.41 -8.39 10.38
N GLY A 91 -9.37 -7.59 9.92
CA GLY A 91 -9.84 -6.38 10.60
C GLY A 91 -9.02 -5.12 10.33
N PHE A 92 -9.53 -3.99 10.83
CA PHE A 92 -8.97 -2.67 10.54
C PHE A 92 -7.62 -2.42 11.22
N GLY A 93 -7.40 -2.96 12.42
CA GLY A 93 -6.13 -2.82 13.14
C GLY A 93 -4.97 -3.43 12.35
N THR A 94 -5.17 -4.63 11.81
CA THR A 94 -4.21 -5.30 10.93
C THR A 94 -3.97 -4.51 9.65
N ALA A 95 -5.02 -3.91 9.06
CA ALA A 95 -4.88 -3.03 7.90
C ALA A 95 -4.03 -1.78 8.17
N ILE A 96 -4.14 -1.19 9.37
CA ILE A 96 -3.28 -0.07 9.80
C ILE A 96 -1.83 -0.52 9.93
N ILE A 97 -1.57 -1.64 10.60
CA ILE A 97 -0.21 -2.16 10.78
C ILE A 97 0.41 -2.47 9.41
N ALA A 98 -0.34 -3.15 8.54
CA ALA A 98 0.07 -3.42 7.16
C ALA A 98 0.37 -2.12 6.40
N ALA A 99 -0.49 -1.11 6.51
CA ALA A 99 -0.28 0.19 5.86
C ALA A 99 0.99 0.91 6.35
N ILE A 100 1.29 0.83 7.65
CA ILE A 100 2.52 1.39 8.23
C ILE A 100 3.74 0.66 7.67
N VAL A 101 3.74 -0.68 7.72
CA VAL A 101 4.86 -1.50 7.23
C VAL A 101 5.09 -1.27 5.74
N ILE A 102 4.04 -1.28 4.91
CA ILE A 102 4.13 -0.96 3.48
C ILE A 102 4.71 0.44 3.26
N SER A 103 4.30 1.43 4.06
CA SER A 103 4.83 2.79 3.95
C SER A 103 6.32 2.87 4.27
N ILE A 104 6.77 2.16 5.31
CA ILE A 104 8.20 2.06 5.68
C ILE A 104 9.00 1.35 4.59
N LEU A 105 8.51 0.20 4.10
CA LEU A 105 9.16 -0.53 3.01
C LEU A 105 9.28 0.35 1.77
N ASN A 106 8.23 1.07 1.40
CA ASN A 106 8.28 2.01 0.29
C ASN A 106 9.30 3.14 0.50
N LEU A 107 9.47 3.65 1.71
CA LEU A 107 10.50 4.64 2.01
C LEU A 107 11.91 4.06 1.81
N LEU A 108 12.20 2.89 2.37
CA LEU A 108 13.49 2.21 2.25
C LEU A 108 13.82 1.87 0.80
N LEU A 109 12.84 1.30 0.08
CA LEU A 109 12.99 0.93 -1.33
C LEU A 109 13.23 2.17 -2.19
N ASN A 110 12.51 3.28 -1.95
CA ASN A 110 12.75 4.54 -2.66
C ASN A 110 14.15 5.12 -2.36
N GLN A 111 14.68 4.98 -1.15
CA GLN A 111 16.04 5.41 -0.81
C GLN A 111 17.08 4.60 -1.57
N LEU A 112 16.99 3.26 -1.53
CA LEU A 112 17.89 2.35 -2.27
C LEU A 112 17.88 2.63 -3.78
N MET A 113 16.70 2.89 -4.34
CA MET A 113 16.53 3.21 -5.75
C MET A 113 17.15 4.55 -6.13
N LYS A 114 17.04 5.55 -5.24
CA LYS A 114 17.63 6.88 -5.42
C LYS A 114 19.16 6.82 -5.44
N ASP A 115 19.74 5.91 -4.66
CA ASP A 115 21.19 5.68 -4.64
C ASP A 115 21.67 4.91 -5.87
N THR A 116 20.91 3.93 -6.35
CA THR A 116 21.28 3.14 -7.54
C THR A 116 21.22 3.97 -8.84
N MET A 117 20.21 4.85 -8.98
CA MET A 117 20.01 5.70 -10.16
C MET A 117 20.87 6.98 -10.16
N LYS A 118 21.74 7.15 -9.16
CA LYS A 118 22.64 8.31 -9.01
C LYS A 118 24.03 8.09 -9.62
N THR A 119 24.21 7.06 -10.46
CA THR A 119 25.45 6.84 -11.22
C THR A 119 25.34 7.43 -12.61
#